data_AF-M6RRP4-F1
#
_entry.id   AF-M6RRP4-F1
#
_cell.length_a   1.000
_cell.length_b   1.000
_cell.length_c   1.000
_cell.angle_alpha   90.00
_cell.angle_beta   90.00
_cell.angle_gamma   90.00
#
_symmetry.space_group_name_H-M   'P 1'
#
loop_
_entity.id
_entity.type
_entity.pdbx_description
1 polymer ?
#
loop_
_entity_poly.entity_id
_entity_poly.type
_entity_poly.pdbx_seq_one_letter_code
_entity_poly.pdbx_strand_id
1 'polypeptide(L)'
;MYLSEGRAVSAAQAYMLGFWSLPFGKVRLNPEGVPLWERGHQCIWRNHGVWDYDPNGAPMMLKPEYFYKKNGRKYEFYSDFMYPFIKKFKERVQKLENRFHIFIESDPSKLELEWKEIPKKIKDL
;
A
#
# COMPACT_ATOMS: atom_id res chain seq x y z
N MET A 1 -3.99 -9.67 7.36
CA MET A 1 -4.61 -10.78 8.11
C MET A 1 -3.71 -11.23 9.24
N TYR A 2 -2.96 -12.32 9.11
CA TYR A 2 -2.37 -12.99 10.26
C TYR A 2 -1.13 -12.28 10.81
N LEU A 3 -0.11 -12.08 9.98
CA LEU A 3 1.14 -11.43 10.41
C LEU A 3 0.90 -10.01 10.93
N SER A 4 0.05 -9.23 10.24
CA SER A 4 -0.31 -7.87 10.64
C SER A 4 -1.01 -7.79 12.00
N GLU A 5 -1.64 -8.89 12.44
CA GLU A 5 -2.36 -8.99 13.72
C GLU A 5 -1.55 -9.78 14.76
N GLY A 6 -0.25 -10.01 14.55
CA GLY A 6 0.59 -10.72 15.50
C GLY A 6 0.40 -12.23 15.50
N ARG A 7 -0.26 -12.80 14.49
CA ARG A 7 -0.44 -14.26 14.39
C ARG A 7 0.73 -14.85 13.59
N ALA A 8 1.54 -15.66 14.26
CA ALA A 8 2.64 -16.38 13.65
C ALA A 8 2.11 -17.36 12.59
N VAL A 9 2.81 -17.45 11.45
CA VAL A 9 2.46 -18.38 10.38
C VAL A 9 3.66 -19.20 9.95
N SER A 10 3.42 -20.45 9.54
CA SER A 10 4.46 -21.29 8.93
C SER A 10 4.40 -21.13 7.41
N ALA A 11 5.50 -20.71 6.81
CA ALA A 11 5.64 -20.53 5.37
C ALA A 11 6.69 -21.50 4.81
N ALA A 12 6.49 -21.99 3.59
CA ALA A 12 7.53 -22.74 2.90
C ALA A 12 8.70 -21.79 2.59
N GLN A 13 9.92 -22.21 2.91
CA GLN A 13 11.13 -21.49 2.53
C GLN A 13 11.64 -22.08 1.22
N ALA A 14 11.83 -21.25 0.22
CA ALA A 14 12.53 -21.63 -1.01
C ALA A 14 13.77 -20.75 -1.16
N TYR A 15 14.87 -21.35 -1.58
CA TYR A 15 16.06 -20.62 -2.00
C TYR A 15 16.16 -20.74 -3.51
N MET A 16 16.43 -19.62 -4.20
CA MET A 16 16.79 -19.68 -5.61
C MET A 16 18.22 -20.22 -5.72
N LEU A 17 18.34 -21.50 -6.06
CA LEU A 17 19.59 -22.13 -6.50
C LEU A 17 19.55 -22.23 -8.03
N GLY A 18 19.88 -21.11 -8.70
CA GLY A 18 19.84 -21.03 -10.17
C GLY A 18 18.43 -21.17 -10.75
N PHE A 19 18.31 -21.83 -11.91
CA PHE A 19 17.05 -21.96 -12.67
C PHE A 19 16.01 -22.89 -12.02
N TRP A 20 16.36 -23.60 -10.94
CA TRP A 20 15.47 -24.48 -10.20
C TRP A 20 15.19 -23.91 -8.81
N SER A 21 13.99 -23.40 -8.59
CA SER A 21 13.52 -23.04 -7.24
C SER A 21 13.08 -24.32 -6.52
N LEU A 22 13.95 -24.84 -5.63
CA LEU A 22 13.60 -25.98 -4.78
C LEU A 22 13.14 -25.47 -3.40
N PRO A 23 11.92 -25.81 -2.94
CA PRO A 23 11.49 -25.50 -1.59
C PRO A 23 12.29 -26.35 -0.60
N PHE A 24 13.05 -25.70 0.29
CA PHE A 24 13.77 -26.35 1.39
C PHE A 24 13.18 -25.90 2.72
N GLY A 25 12.29 -26.74 3.28
CA GLY A 25 11.79 -26.60 4.63
C GLY A 25 10.67 -25.57 4.83
N LYS A 26 10.29 -25.39 6.10
CA LYS A 26 9.32 -24.39 6.54
C LYS A 26 9.98 -23.45 7.55
N VAL A 27 9.69 -22.17 7.42
CA VAL A 27 10.09 -21.14 8.39
C VAL A 27 8.86 -20.63 9.14
N ARG A 28 9.03 -20.30 10.42
CA ARG A 28 8.00 -19.63 11.22
C ARG A 28 8.20 -18.13 11.14
N LEU A 29 7.23 -17.42 10.57
CA LEU A 29 7.23 -15.96 10.44
C LEU A 29 6.53 -15.34 11.66
N ASN A 30 7.08 -14.21 12.14
CA ASN A 30 6.62 -13.48 13.33
C ASN A 30 6.45 -14.36 14.59
N PRO A 31 7.51 -15.07 15.03
CA PRO A 31 7.42 -16.01 16.15
C PRO A 31 7.00 -15.32 17.46
N GLU A 32 7.43 -14.08 17.66
CA GLU A 32 7.10 -13.24 18.83
C GLU A 32 5.67 -12.68 18.81
N GLY A 33 4.94 -12.88 17.71
CA GLY A 33 3.55 -12.46 17.58
C GLY A 33 3.35 -10.95 17.68
N VAL A 34 4.33 -10.16 17.22
CA VAL A 34 4.27 -8.71 17.27
C VAL A 34 3.26 -8.21 16.22
N PRO A 35 2.19 -7.51 16.63
CA PRO A 35 1.24 -6.94 15.68
C PRO A 35 1.86 -5.75 14.95
N LEU A 36 1.42 -5.52 13.71
CA LEU A 36 1.77 -4.31 12.96
C LEU A 36 1.05 -3.08 13.49
N TRP A 37 -0.14 -3.27 14.07
CA TRP A 37 -1.01 -2.19 14.53
C TRP A 37 -0.78 -1.90 16.02
N GLU A 38 -0.76 -0.61 16.36
CA GLU A 38 -0.76 -0.17 17.74
C GLU A 38 -2.03 -0.63 18.47
N ARG A 39 -1.97 -0.62 19.81
CA ARG A 39 -3.10 -0.99 20.65
C ARG A 39 -4.32 -0.11 20.31
N GLY A 40 -5.47 -0.76 20.14
CA GLY A 40 -6.72 -0.08 19.75
C GLY A 40 -6.85 0.22 18.26
N HIS A 41 -5.84 -0.09 17.45
CA HIS A 41 -5.89 0.05 16.00
C HIS A 41 -5.95 -1.31 15.33
N GLN A 42 -6.46 -1.33 14.10
CA GLN A 42 -6.51 -2.52 13.26
C GLN A 42 -6.30 -2.16 11.80
N CYS A 43 -6.28 -3.19 10.95
CA CYS A 43 -6.13 -3.02 9.52
C CYS A 43 -7.14 -2.03 8.95
N ILE A 44 -6.65 -0.97 8.31
CA ILE A 44 -7.47 0.06 7.68
C ILE A 44 -8.46 -0.53 6.66
N TRP A 45 -8.09 -1.59 5.95
CA TRP A 45 -8.99 -2.22 4.99
C TRP A 45 -10.06 -3.06 5.67
N ARG A 46 -9.75 -3.67 6.82
CA ARG A 46 -10.75 -4.33 7.68
C ARG A 46 -11.72 -3.31 8.28
N ASN A 47 -11.22 -2.16 8.74
CA ASN A 47 -12.05 -1.01 9.17
C ASN A 47 -13.03 -0.56 8.07
N HIS A 48 -12.59 -0.59 6.81
CA HIS A 48 -13.43 -0.25 5.66
C HIS A 48 -14.30 -1.42 5.16
N GLY A 49 -14.27 -2.57 5.85
CA GLY A 49 -15.03 -3.77 5.51
C GLY A 49 -14.63 -4.37 4.16
N VAL A 50 -13.37 -4.22 3.75
CA VAL A 50 -12.84 -4.84 2.53
C VAL A 50 -12.73 -6.35 2.68
N TRP A 51 -12.34 -6.79 3.87
CA TRP A 51 -12.20 -8.18 4.27
C TRP A 51 -12.48 -8.31 5.77
N ASP A 52 -12.82 -9.50 6.23
CA ASP A 52 -12.88 -9.86 7.66
C ASP A 52 -12.60 -11.37 7.84
N TYR A 53 -12.70 -11.90 9.05
CA TYR A 53 -12.69 -13.34 9.30
C TYR A 53 -14.09 -13.94 9.14
N ASP A 54 -14.15 -15.14 8.57
CA ASP A 54 -15.35 -15.98 8.59
C ASP A 54 -15.60 -16.56 10.00
N PRO A 55 -16.75 -17.21 10.23
CA PRO A 55 -17.05 -17.83 11.53
C PRO A 55 -16.04 -18.90 11.98
N ASN A 56 -15.27 -19.48 11.05
CA ASN A 56 -14.23 -20.47 11.33
C ASN A 56 -12.87 -19.81 11.62
N GLY A 57 -12.79 -18.48 11.59
CA GLY A 57 -11.57 -17.71 11.83
C GLY A 57 -10.63 -17.63 10.61
N ALA A 58 -11.10 -18.02 9.42
CA ALA A 58 -10.37 -17.90 8.17
C ALA A 58 -10.65 -16.55 7.50
N PRO A 59 -9.65 -15.91 6.87
CA PRO A 59 -9.85 -14.62 6.25
C PRO A 59 -10.69 -14.71 4.98
N MET A 60 -11.64 -13.79 4.85
CA MET A 60 -12.62 -13.74 3.79
C MET A 60 -12.70 -12.33 3.18
N MET A 61 -12.68 -12.27 1.85
CA MET A 61 -12.85 -11.03 1.12
C MET A 61 -14.34 -10.65 1.06
N LEU A 62 -14.67 -9.42 1.46
CA LEU A 62 -16.05 -8.94 1.53
C LEU A 62 -16.38 -7.99 0.37
N LYS A 63 -15.41 -7.19 -0.08
CA LYS A 63 -15.58 -6.21 -1.17
C LYS A 63 -14.51 -6.40 -2.25
N PRO A 64 -14.67 -7.39 -3.14
CA PRO A 64 -13.66 -7.69 -4.16
C PRO A 64 -13.40 -6.54 -5.13
N GLU A 65 -14.38 -5.64 -5.33
CA GLU A 65 -14.26 -4.50 -6.24
C GLU A 65 -13.82 -3.19 -5.55
N TYR A 66 -13.46 -3.24 -4.26
CA TYR A 66 -13.21 -2.04 -3.44
C TYR A 66 -12.16 -1.09 -4.03
N PHE A 67 -11.08 -1.64 -4.60
CA PHE A 67 -10.02 -0.87 -5.26
C PHE A 67 -10.18 -0.79 -6.77
N TYR A 68 -11.23 -1.41 -7.33
CA TYR A 68 -11.42 -1.51 -8.78
C TYR A 68 -12.42 -0.49 -9.30
N LYS A 69 -13.58 -0.35 -8.63
CA LYS A 69 -14.63 0.55 -9.07
C LYS A 69 -15.48 1.06 -7.92
N LYS A 70 -16.11 2.22 -8.11
CA LYS A 70 -17.13 2.76 -7.21
C LYS A 70 -18.24 3.40 -8.02
N ASN A 71 -19.49 3.08 -7.68
CA ASN A 71 -20.69 3.58 -8.35
C ASN A 71 -20.65 3.38 -9.88
N GLY A 72 -20.18 2.21 -10.34
CA GLY A 72 -20.08 1.88 -11.77
C GLY A 72 -18.88 2.47 -12.51
N ARG A 73 -18.15 3.44 -11.94
CA ARG A 73 -16.92 3.98 -12.50
C ARG A 73 -15.71 3.18 -12.02
N LYS A 74 -14.91 2.65 -12.95
CA LYS A 74 -13.60 2.07 -12.65
C LYS A 74 -12.64 3.17 -12.20
N TYR A 75 -11.85 2.88 -11.18
CA TYR A 75 -10.79 3.80 -10.76
C TYR A 75 -9.64 3.78 -11.76
N GLU A 76 -9.04 4.93 -11.99
CA GLU A 76 -7.70 5.04 -12.57
C GLU A 76 -6.75 5.40 -11.43
N PHE A 77 -5.89 4.45 -11.04
CA PHE A 77 -5.18 4.51 -9.77
C PHE A 77 -4.33 5.78 -9.62
N TYR A 78 -3.68 6.20 -10.70
CA TYR A 78 -2.77 7.34 -10.65
C TYR A 78 -3.54 8.64 -10.41
N SER A 79 -4.52 8.95 -11.25
CA SER A 79 -5.31 10.18 -11.19
C SER A 79 -6.27 10.23 -10.00
N ASP A 80 -6.91 9.12 -9.65
CA ASP A 80 -7.90 9.07 -8.57
C ASP A 80 -7.27 9.02 -7.16
N PHE A 81 -6.07 8.43 -7.01
CA PHE A 81 -5.45 8.23 -5.69
C PHE A 81 -4.02 8.77 -5.58
N MET A 82 -3.13 8.38 -6.49
CA MET A 82 -1.69 8.68 -6.36
C MET A 82 -1.40 10.18 -6.51
N TYR A 83 -1.92 10.82 -7.55
CA TYR A 83 -1.71 12.25 -7.82
C TYR A 83 -2.24 13.15 -6.69
N PRO A 84 -3.49 12.98 -6.20
CA PRO A 84 -3.98 13.73 -5.03
C PRO A 84 -3.12 13.51 -3.78
N PHE A 85 -2.64 12.28 -3.55
CA PHE A 85 -1.77 11.96 -2.44
C PHE A 85 -0.43 12.70 -2.55
N ILE A 86 0.25 12.60 -3.68
CA ILE A 86 1.57 13.23 -3.88
C ILE A 86 1.46 14.75 -3.76
N LYS A 87 0.40 15.36 -4.33
CA LYS A 87 0.16 16.80 -4.18
C LYS A 87 0.04 17.20 -2.72
N LYS A 88 -0.77 16.48 -1.94
CA LYS A 88 -0.97 16.74 -0.50
C LYS A 88 0.32 16.49 0.30
N PHE A 89 1.09 15.47 -0.06
CA PHE A 89 2.38 15.17 0.54
C PHE A 89 3.38 16.31 0.29
N LYS A 90 3.55 16.72 -0.97
CA LYS A 90 4.38 17.84 -1.38
C LYS A 90 4.00 19.13 -0.66
N GLU A 91 2.73 19.50 -0.66
CA GLU A 91 2.24 20.71 0.02
C GLU A 91 2.60 20.72 1.51
N ARG A 92 2.49 19.57 2.19
CA ARG A 92 2.81 19.46 3.62
C ARG A 92 4.29 19.51 3.91
N VAL A 93 5.10 18.80 3.13
CA VAL A 93 6.55 18.79 3.27
C VAL A 93 7.11 20.19 3.00
N GLN A 94 6.73 20.81 1.88
CA GLN A 94 7.23 22.11 1.49
C GLN A 94 6.71 23.27 2.34
N LYS A 95 5.61 23.07 3.10
CA LYS A 95 5.15 24.04 4.11
C LYS A 95 6.10 24.09 5.32
N LEU A 96 6.79 22.99 5.63
CA LEU A 96 7.76 22.91 6.72
C LEU A 96 9.18 23.28 6.26
N GLU A 97 9.59 22.79 5.09
CA GLU A 97 10.90 23.06 4.50
C GLU A 97 10.77 23.19 2.98
N ASN A 98 10.84 24.43 2.49
CA ASN A 98 10.57 24.74 1.08
C ASN A 98 11.71 24.34 0.13
N ARG A 99 12.91 24.01 0.66
CA ARG A 99 14.07 23.59 -0.14
C ARG A 99 14.01 22.14 -0.58
N PHE A 100 13.09 21.33 -0.05
CA PHE A 100 13.00 19.93 -0.41
C PHE A 100 12.37 19.73 -1.80
N HIS A 101 13.12 19.00 -2.62
CA HIS A 101 12.69 18.48 -3.90
C HIS A 101 12.12 17.07 -3.71
N ILE A 102 11.04 16.78 -4.42
CA ILE A 102 10.36 15.49 -4.36
C ILE A 102 10.44 14.88 -5.76
N PHE A 103 11.08 13.74 -5.86
CA PHE A 103 11.18 12.96 -7.08
C PHE A 103 10.12 11.85 -7.06
N ILE A 104 9.44 11.67 -8.17
CA ILE A 104 8.36 10.69 -8.34
C ILE A 104 8.75 9.85 -9.55
N GLU A 105 8.89 8.55 -9.36
CA GLU A 105 9.09 7.61 -10.45
C GLU A 105 7.73 7.11 -10.95
N SER A 106 7.61 6.98 -12.28
CA SER A 106 6.40 6.49 -12.92
C SER A 106 6.32 4.96 -12.87
N ASP A 107 5.19 4.44 -13.33
CA ASP A 107 5.13 3.03 -13.70
C ASP A 107 6.20 2.77 -14.78
N PRO A 108 7.12 1.80 -14.61
CA PRO A 108 8.17 1.53 -15.59
C PRO A 108 7.62 1.09 -16.96
N SER A 109 6.36 0.65 -17.03
CA SER A 109 5.67 0.32 -18.28
C SER A 109 5.04 1.54 -18.97
N LYS A 110 4.99 2.71 -18.32
CA LYS A 110 4.43 3.95 -18.86
C LYS A 110 5.42 5.10 -18.71
N LEU A 111 5.88 5.60 -19.85
CA LEU A 111 6.83 6.72 -19.92
C LEU A 111 6.24 8.06 -19.46
N GLU A 112 4.93 8.24 -19.55
CA GLU A 112 4.28 9.52 -19.30
C GLU A 112 3.53 9.52 -17.96
N LEU A 113 3.95 10.42 -17.06
CA LEU A 113 3.17 10.84 -15.90
C LEU A 113 2.46 12.15 -16.25
N GLU A 114 1.14 12.11 -16.36
CA GLU A 114 0.39 13.36 -16.45
C GLU A 114 0.54 14.16 -15.15
N TRP A 115 1.22 15.30 -15.21
CA TRP A 115 1.35 16.23 -14.08
C TRP A 115 0.76 17.59 -14.46
N LYS A 116 -0.40 17.93 -13.88
CA LYS A 116 -1.13 19.17 -14.18
C LYS A 116 -1.17 20.08 -12.95
N GLU A 117 -0.14 20.89 -12.78
CA GLU A 117 -0.07 21.93 -11.75
C GLU A 117 0.03 23.31 -12.36
N ILE A 118 -0.69 24.27 -11.78
CA ILE A 118 -0.51 25.69 -12.10
C ILE A 118 0.75 26.16 -11.37
N PRO A 119 1.75 26.71 -12.07
CA PRO A 119 2.94 27.25 -11.42
C PRO A 119 2.57 28.30 -10.38
N LYS A 120 3.14 28.21 -9.18
CA LYS A 120 3.03 29.31 -8.22
C LYS A 120 3.73 30.52 -8.83
N LYS A 121 3.05 31.67 -8.89
CA LYS A 121 3.70 32.94 -9.23
C LYS A 121 4.83 33.16 -8.23
N ILE A 122 6.06 33.10 -8.72
CA ILE A 122 7.23 33.54 -7.97
C ILE A 122 7.01 35.04 -7.80
N LYS A 123 6.89 35.51 -6.56
CA LYS A 123 7.00 36.94 -6.31
C LYS A 123 8.47 37.25 -6.46
N ASP A 124 8.80 38.05 -7.47
CA ASP A 124 10.13 38.57 -7.69
C ASP A 124 10.63 39.24 -6.39
N LEU A 125 11.87 38.93 -6.01
CA LEU A 125 12.60 39.53 -4.89
C LEU A 125 12.95 40.98 -5.19
#